data_AF-A0A917RTX9-F1
#
_entry.id   AF-A0A917RTX9-F1
#
_cell.length_a   1.000
_cell.length_b   1.000
_cell.length_c   1.000
_cell.angle_alpha   90.00
_cell.angle_beta   90.00
_cell.angle_gamma   90.00
#
_symmetry.space_group_name_H-M   'P 1'
#
loop_
_entity.id
_entity.type
_entity.pdbx_description
1 polymer ?
#
loop_
_entity_poly.entity_id
_entity_poly.type
_entity_poly.pdbx_seq_one_letter_code
_entity_poly.pdbx_strand_id
1 'polypeptide(L)'
;MSVECWRYRLGPGSRAPGLNWTDLAAYPLVVNTRSGTTTPDSLSGRQPGRDIVTCTNFDEWLELVAAGRGIGAVPAIAVHRAPHPGVVYRDISGIPDSALYLGWRRTPPPARSVRRFLDIALPPV
;
A
#
# COMPACT_ATOMS: atom_id res chain seq x y z
N MET A 1 -10.08 8.93 18.93
CA MET A 1 -9.35 7.65 18.80
C MET A 1 -8.67 7.69 17.44
N SER A 2 -7.36 7.86 17.40
CA SER A 2 -6.60 7.90 16.16
C SER A 2 -6.24 6.48 15.77
N VAL A 3 -6.70 6.02 14.60
CA VAL A 3 -6.43 4.67 14.09
C VAL A 3 -5.35 4.76 13.02
N GLU A 4 -4.31 3.94 13.14
CA GLU A 4 -3.07 4.09 12.39
C GLU A 4 -3.06 3.30 11.07
N CYS A 5 -2.63 3.99 10.02
CA CYS A 5 -2.49 3.56 8.64
C CYS A 5 -1.04 3.77 8.23
N TRP A 6 -0.40 2.72 7.74
CA TRP A 6 1.06 2.68 7.74
C TRP A 6 1.62 2.92 6.32
N ARG A 7 2.67 3.73 6.24
CA ARG A 7 3.26 4.33 5.04
C ARG A 7 4.54 3.59 4.66
N TYR A 8 4.66 3.22 3.40
CA TYR A 8 5.92 2.74 2.82
C TYR A 8 6.93 3.89 2.63
N ARG A 9 8.23 3.60 2.75
CA ARG A 9 9.31 4.51 2.32
C ARG A 9 9.87 4.03 0.98
N LEU A 10 9.95 4.92 0.00
CA LEU A 10 10.65 4.66 -1.26
C LEU A 10 12.08 5.22 -1.16
N GLY A 11 13.11 4.36 -1.14
CA GLY A 11 14.54 4.74 -1.21
C GLY A 11 15.41 4.35 -0.01
N PRO A 12 16.75 4.22 -0.17
CA PRO A 12 17.64 3.68 0.85
C PRO A 12 18.09 4.76 1.85
N GLY A 13 17.91 4.48 3.14
CA GLY A 13 18.66 5.16 4.22
C GLY A 13 17.83 5.86 5.29
N SER A 14 17.52 5.15 6.37
CA SER A 14 17.77 5.56 7.78
C SER A 14 17.03 4.60 8.73
N ARG A 15 17.79 3.94 9.60
CA ARG A 15 17.33 3.00 10.61
C ARG A 15 17.13 3.74 11.93
N ALA A 16 16.09 4.57 12.01
CA ALA A 16 15.53 4.93 13.30
C ALA A 16 14.77 3.70 13.84
N PRO A 17 14.65 3.47 15.17
CA PRO A 17 13.79 2.42 15.71
C PRO A 17 12.33 2.85 15.52
N GLY A 18 11.86 2.74 14.28
CA GLY A 18 10.49 2.94 13.86
C GLY A 18 9.74 1.62 13.88
N LEU A 19 8.42 1.70 13.83
CA LEU A 19 7.56 0.53 13.85
C LEU A 19 7.90 -0.45 12.72
N ASN A 20 7.92 -1.74 13.05
CA ASN A 20 8.08 -2.81 12.09
C ASN A 20 6.71 -3.42 11.73
N TRP A 21 6.57 -3.88 10.50
CA TRP A 21 5.39 -4.59 10.03
C TRP A 21 5.05 -5.81 10.90
N THR A 22 6.06 -6.54 11.38
CA THR A 22 5.85 -7.69 12.27
C THR A 22 5.23 -7.32 13.61
N ASP A 23 5.46 -6.09 14.10
CA ASP A 23 4.91 -5.61 15.37
C ASP A 23 3.38 -5.43 15.29
N LEU A 24 2.84 -5.39 14.07
CA LEU A 24 1.43 -5.17 13.79
C LEU A 24 0.62 -6.47 13.58
N ALA A 25 1.24 -7.63 13.75
CA ALA A 25 0.59 -8.92 13.48
C ALA A 25 -0.64 -9.20 14.35
N ALA A 26 -0.75 -8.56 15.52
CA ALA A 26 -1.87 -8.73 16.45
C ALA A 26 -3.14 -7.93 16.06
N TYR A 27 -3.03 -6.93 15.19
CA TYR A 27 -4.17 -6.09 14.81
C TYR A 27 -4.91 -6.68 13.60
N PRO A 28 -6.25 -6.58 13.50
CA PRO A 28 -6.98 -6.96 12.30
C PRO A 28 -6.44 -6.24 11.06
N LEU A 29 -6.37 -6.93 9.92
CA LEU A 29 -5.92 -6.34 8.65
C LEU A 29 -7.11 -6.03 7.76
N VAL A 30 -7.22 -4.78 7.32
CA VAL A 30 -8.17 -4.37 6.28
C VAL A 30 -7.53 -4.60 4.91
N VAL A 31 -8.13 -5.48 4.11
CA VAL A 31 -7.64 -5.90 2.79
C VAL A 31 -8.62 -5.49 1.71
N ASN A 32 -8.17 -4.67 0.77
CA ASN A 32 -8.90 -4.43 -0.47
C ASN A 32 -8.58 -5.57 -1.46
N THR A 33 -9.58 -6.41 -1.70
CA THR A 33 -9.44 -7.65 -2.48
C THR A 33 -9.44 -7.43 -4.00
N ARG A 34 -9.73 -6.22 -4.47
CA ARG A 34 -9.77 -5.89 -5.91
C ARG A 34 -8.59 -5.09 -6.41
N SER A 35 -8.16 -4.10 -5.63
CA SER A 35 -7.18 -3.10 -6.06
C SER A 35 -6.11 -2.82 -4.99
N GLY A 36 -6.16 -3.51 -3.85
CA GLY A 36 -5.19 -3.36 -2.78
C GLY A 36 -3.83 -3.94 -3.16
N THR A 37 -2.78 -3.29 -2.67
CA THR A 37 -1.39 -3.78 -2.77
C THR A 37 -0.99 -4.64 -1.57
N THR A 38 -1.83 -4.68 -0.52
CA THR A 38 -1.62 -5.50 0.67
C THR A 38 -2.53 -6.72 0.63
N THR A 39 -1.94 -7.89 0.85
CA THR A 39 -2.62 -9.18 0.94
C THR A 39 -2.53 -9.73 2.38
N PRO A 40 -3.37 -10.71 2.75
CA PRO A 40 -3.25 -11.40 4.04
C PRO A 40 -1.85 -11.98 4.29
N ASP A 41 -1.15 -12.38 3.22
CA ASP A 41 0.18 -12.99 3.27
C ASP A 41 1.32 -11.96 3.18
N SER A 42 1.02 -10.65 3.16
CA SER A 42 2.03 -9.59 3.13
C SER A 42 2.84 -9.48 4.42
N LEU A 43 2.44 -10.14 5.50
CA LEU A 43 3.26 -10.32 6.71
C LEU A 43 4.10 -11.59 6.59
N SER A 44 5.42 -11.43 6.59
CA SER A 44 6.33 -12.55 6.83
C SER A 44 6.10 -13.08 8.25
N GLY A 45 5.83 -14.38 8.39
CA GLY A 45 5.54 -14.97 9.70
C GLY A 45 4.07 -14.86 10.12
N ARG A 46 3.13 -15.04 9.17
CA ARG A 46 1.68 -15.16 9.39
C ARG A 46 1.39 -15.79 10.74
N GLN A 47 0.84 -15.01 11.67
CA GLN A 47 0.21 -15.59 12.84
C GLN A 47 -1.06 -16.31 12.36
N PRO A 48 -1.19 -17.62 12.56
CA PRO A 48 -2.43 -18.33 12.27
C PRO A 48 -3.57 -17.64 13.02
N GLY A 49 -4.63 -17.25 12.31
CA GLY A 49 -5.82 -16.66 12.93
C GLY A 49 -5.85 -15.14 13.03
N ARG A 50 -4.96 -14.39 12.34
CA ARG A 50 -5.14 -12.94 12.21
C ARG A 50 -6.48 -12.62 11.53
N ASP A 51 -7.28 -11.75 12.15
CA ASP A 51 -8.55 -11.29 11.59
C ASP A 51 -8.32 -10.48 10.31
N ILE A 52 -9.07 -10.83 9.26
CA ILE A 52 -9.05 -10.15 7.96
C ILE A 52 -10.42 -9.51 7.72
N VAL A 53 -10.43 -8.19 7.60
CA VAL A 53 -11.59 -7.41 7.19
C VAL A 53 -11.43 -7.10 5.71
N THR A 54 -12.38 -7.54 4.89
CA THR A 54 -12.30 -7.33 3.44
C THR A 54 -13.13 -6.14 2.98
N CYS A 55 -12.66 -5.50 1.93
CA CYS A 55 -13.34 -4.45 1.19
C CYS A 55 -13.00 -4.57 -0.30
N THR A 56 -13.65 -3.76 -1.14
CA THR A 56 -13.49 -3.85 -2.61
C THR A 56 -13.03 -2.57 -3.27
N ASN A 57 -12.95 -1.47 -2.51
CA ASN A 57 -12.46 -0.19 -3.00
C ASN A 57 -11.67 0.56 -1.91
N PHE A 58 -10.99 1.63 -2.32
CA PHE A 58 -10.09 2.39 -1.45
C PHE A 58 -10.81 3.29 -0.43
N ASP A 59 -11.95 3.87 -0.79
CA ASP A 59 -12.70 4.75 0.12
C ASP A 59 -13.31 3.94 1.27
N GLU A 60 -13.93 2.79 0.96
CA GLU A 60 -14.39 1.81 1.95
C GLU A 60 -13.25 1.34 2.86
N TRP A 61 -12.08 1.07 2.28
CA TRP A 61 -10.90 0.70 3.05
C TRP A 61 -10.50 1.80 4.05
N LEU A 62 -10.50 3.06 3.63
CA LEU A 62 -10.20 4.20 4.50
C LEU A 62 -11.22 4.34 5.63
N GLU A 63 -12.51 4.22 5.31
CA GLU A 63 -13.59 4.31 6.31
C GLU A 63 -13.53 3.16 7.32
N LEU A 64 -13.21 1.94 6.89
CA LEU A 64 -13.03 0.80 7.80
C LEU A 64 -11.87 1.01 8.76
N VAL A 65 -10.75 1.56 8.28
CA VAL A 65 -9.61 1.93 9.14
C VAL A 65 -10.02 3.07 10.09
N ALA A 66 -10.66 4.13 9.59
CA ALA A 66 -11.12 5.25 10.42
C ALA A 66 -12.13 4.81 11.51
N ALA A 67 -12.97 3.83 11.20
CA ALA A 67 -13.92 3.22 12.13
C ALA A 67 -13.28 2.22 13.12
N GLY A 68 -11.96 2.03 13.07
CA GLY A 68 -11.24 1.15 14.00
C GLY A 68 -11.45 -0.34 13.72
N ARG A 69 -11.87 -0.73 12.51
CA ARG A 69 -12.07 -2.14 12.15
C ARG A 69 -10.77 -2.92 11.93
N GLY A 70 -9.65 -2.20 11.83
CA GLY A 70 -8.33 -2.78 11.67
C GLY A 70 -7.34 -1.73 11.19
N ILE A 71 -6.16 -2.21 10.84
CA ILE A 71 -5.11 -1.41 10.21
C ILE A 71 -4.97 -1.80 8.74
N GLY A 72 -4.23 -1.00 7.99
CA GLY A 72 -3.74 -1.43 6.68
C GLY A 72 -2.51 -0.65 6.26
N ALA A 73 -1.93 -1.08 5.13
CA ALA A 73 -0.77 -0.44 4.54
C ALA A 73 -1.12 0.14 3.18
N VAL A 74 -0.61 1.34 2.90
CA VAL A 74 -0.80 2.03 1.62
C VAL A 74 0.49 2.68 1.14
N PRO A 75 0.72 2.71 -0.18
CA PRO A 75 1.82 3.46 -0.75
C PRO A 75 1.84 4.92 -0.26
N ALA A 76 3.03 5.49 -0.07
CA ALA A 76 3.22 6.86 0.42
C ALA A 76 2.44 7.94 -0.35
N ILE A 77 2.14 7.67 -1.63
CA ILE A 77 1.39 8.57 -2.51
C ILE A 77 -0.10 8.64 -2.17
N ALA A 78 -0.68 7.60 -1.55
CA ALA A 78 -2.10 7.57 -1.19
C ALA A 78 -2.44 8.66 -0.15
N VAL A 79 -1.51 8.89 0.79
CA VAL A 79 -1.63 9.93 1.84
C VAL A 79 -1.79 11.33 1.26
N HIS A 80 -1.12 11.60 0.14
CA HIS A 80 -1.17 12.91 -0.51
C HIS A 80 -2.38 13.09 -1.43
N ARG A 81 -2.97 11.99 -1.90
CA ARG A 81 -4.08 12.02 -2.84
C ARG A 81 -5.44 12.09 -2.16
N ALA A 82 -5.60 11.38 -1.04
CA ALA A 82 -6.86 11.25 -0.34
C ALA A 82 -6.60 11.08 1.18
N PRO A 83 -6.12 12.14 1.86
CA PRO A 83 -5.96 12.09 3.31
C PRO A 83 -7.34 12.01 3.99
N HIS A 84 -7.47 11.13 4.98
CA HIS A 84 -8.68 11.01 5.79
C HIS A 84 -8.43 11.51 7.22
N PRO A 85 -9.22 12.45 7.77
CA PRO A 85 -8.95 13.06 9.08
C PRO A 85 -9.08 12.07 10.26
N GLY A 86 -9.86 11.00 10.09
CA GLY A 86 -9.98 9.92 11.08
C GLY A 86 -8.81 8.92 11.08
N VAL A 87 -7.82 9.10 10.21
CA VAL A 87 -6.73 8.15 9.99
C VAL A 87 -5.38 8.82 10.29
N VAL A 88 -4.54 8.15 11.08
CA VAL A 88 -3.18 8.62 11.37
C VAL A 88 -2.19 7.87 10.50
N TYR A 89 -1.35 8.59 9.77
CA TYR A 89 -0.37 7.99 8.87
C TYR A 89 1.02 7.91 9.50
N ARG A 90 1.68 6.76 9.39
CA ARG A 90 2.96 6.47 10.05
C ARG A 90 3.90 5.65 9.19
N ASP A 91 5.16 6.04 9.08
CA ASP A 91 6.17 5.26 8.37
C ASP A 91 6.38 3.88 9.03
N ILE A 92 6.51 2.84 8.21
CA ILE A 92 6.75 1.47 8.68
C ILE A 92 7.88 0.79 7.90
N SER A 93 8.61 -0.07 8.60
CA SER A 93 9.71 -0.88 8.04
C SER A 93 9.32 -2.37 7.96
N GLY A 94 10.03 -3.16 7.14
CA GLY A 94 9.86 -4.62 7.10
C GLY A 94 8.63 -5.12 6.32
N ILE A 95 7.93 -4.23 5.62
CA ILE A 95 6.84 -4.58 4.71
C ILE A 95 7.36 -4.75 3.27
N PRO A 96 6.86 -5.70 2.47
CA PRO A 96 7.32 -5.88 1.08
C PRO A 96 7.00 -4.67 0.19
N ASP A 97 7.95 -4.24 -0.63
CA ASP A 97 7.77 -3.10 -1.54
C ASP A 97 6.57 -3.30 -2.48
N SER A 98 5.81 -2.22 -2.69
CA SER A 98 4.75 -2.19 -3.71
C SER A 98 5.38 -1.99 -5.10
N ALA A 99 5.21 -2.96 -5.99
CA ALA A 99 5.69 -2.85 -7.36
C ALA A 99 4.72 -2.05 -8.25
N LEU A 100 5.27 -1.11 -9.03
CA LEU A 100 4.54 -0.37 -10.06
C LEU A 100 4.96 -0.88 -11.44
N TYR A 101 3.98 -1.25 -12.25
CA TYR A 101 4.20 -1.73 -13.62
C TYR A 101 3.50 -0.84 -14.62
N LEU A 102 4.13 -0.66 -15.79
CA LEU A 102 3.50 -0.09 -16.98
C LEU A 102 3.14 -1.23 -17.92
N GLY A 103 1.86 -1.34 -18.27
CA GLY A 103 1.35 -2.34 -19.21
C GLY A 103 0.82 -1.70 -20.48
N TRP A 104 1.20 -2.24 -21.64
CA TRP A 104 0.67 -1.81 -22.93
C TRP A 104 0.57 -2.99 -23.90
N ARG A 105 -0.31 -2.87 -24.90
CA ARG A 105 -0.41 -3.85 -25.98
C ARG A 105 0.82 -3.76 -26.88
N ARG A 106 1.43 -4.90 -27.18
CA ARG A 106 2.52 -4.99 -28.18
C ARG A 106 1.99 -4.94 -29.61
N THR A 107 0.78 -5.46 -29.83
CA THR A 107 0.13 -5.51 -31.15
C THR A 107 -1.30 -4.98 -31.08
N PRO A 108 -1.66 -3.98 -31.92
CA PRO A 108 -0.76 -3.25 -32.84
C PRO A 108 0.31 -2.46 -32.07
N PRO A 109 1.40 -1.99 -32.73
CA PRO A 109 2.43 -1.20 -32.09
C PRO A 109 1.82 0.03 -31.36
N PRO A 110 2.35 0.41 -30.19
CA PRO A 110 1.80 1.52 -29.42
C PRO A 110 1.84 2.83 -30.22
N ALA A 111 0.83 3.67 -30.08
CA ALA A 111 0.78 4.98 -30.72
C ALA A 111 1.98 5.86 -30.28
N ARG A 112 2.31 6.89 -31.08
CA ARG A 112 3.43 7.79 -30.79
C ARG A 112 3.34 8.45 -29.40
N SER A 113 2.13 8.81 -28.95
CA SER A 113 1.89 9.37 -27.62
C SER A 113 2.27 8.39 -26.50
N VAL A 114 1.92 7.12 -26.65
CA VAL A 114 2.27 6.05 -25.69
C VAL A 114 3.79 5.84 -25.65
N ARG A 115 4.46 5.77 -26.81
CA ARG A 115 5.93 5.64 -26.85
C ARG A 115 6.62 6.80 -26.14
N ARG A 116 6.20 8.04 -26.43
CA ARG A 116 6.75 9.23 -25.77
C ARG A 116 6.56 9.20 -24.25
N PHE A 117 5.41 8.70 -23.78
CA PHE A 117 5.19 8.52 -22.34
C PHE A 117 6.12 7.46 -21.77
N LEU A 118 6.29 6.32 -22.44
CA LEU A 118 7.19 5.24 -22.00
C LEU A 118 8.65 5.73 -21.93
N ASP A 119 9.13 6.50 -22.90
CA ASP A 119 10.49 7.05 -22.91
C ASP A 119 10.78 7.96 -21.70
N ILE A 120 9.75 8.68 -21.21
CA ILE A 120 9.87 9.56 -20.03
C ILE A 120 9.71 8.77 -18.73
N ALA A 121 8.77 7.82 -18.70
CA ALA A 121 8.42 7.07 -17.51
C ALA A 121 9.42 5.93 -17.21
N LEU A 122 10.14 5.45 -18.22
CA LEU A 122 11.16 4.41 -18.14
C LEU A 122 12.48 4.97 -18.69
N PRO A 123 13.14 5.92 -18.00
CA PRO A 123 14.41 6.45 -18.47
C PRO A 123 15.43 5.31 -18.64
N PRO A 124 16.34 5.39 -19.63
CA PRO A 124 17.35 4.36 -19.83
C PRO A 124 18.20 4.20 -18.56
N VAL A 125 18.38 2.94 -18.16
CA VAL A 125 19.19 2.52 -17.01
C VAL A 125 20.67 2.71 -17.31
#